data_AF-A0A831A2J1-F1
#
_entry.id   AF-A0A831A2J1-F1
#
_cell.length_a   1.000
_cell.length_b   1.000
_cell.length_c   1.000
_cell.angle_alpha   90.00
_cell.angle_beta   90.00
_cell.angle_gamma   90.00
#
_symmetry.space_group_name_H-M   'P 1'
#
loop_
_entity.id
_entity.type
_entity.pdbx_description
1 polymer ?
#
loop_
_entity_poly.entity_id
_entity_poly.type
_entity_poly.pdbx_seq_one_letter_code
_entity_poly.pdbx_strand_id
1 'polypeptide(L)'
;MSYHPVNLSSLIRLAPDTLNSEAENTIISHNQTFNDLVSSTFKDFSEKNIHYKSMINTLSESPQLTGNPEYLARLQNYVGEYTNYISLVTTLARKGISAIETLEKSQ
;
A
#
# COMPACT_ATOMS: atom_id res chain seq x y z
N MET A 1 -5.14 10.75 32.87
CA MET A 1 -5.41 10.70 31.41
C MET A 1 -4.28 11.47 30.73
N SER A 2 -3.30 10.75 30.18
CA SER A 2 -2.11 11.36 29.56
C SER A 2 -2.24 11.22 28.05
N TYR A 3 -2.32 12.35 27.35
CA TYR A 3 -2.35 12.39 25.89
C TYR A 3 -0.92 12.27 25.36
N HIS A 4 -0.62 11.18 24.66
CA HIS A 4 0.61 11.07 23.88
C HIS A 4 0.41 11.76 22.53
N PRO A 5 1.22 12.78 22.17
CA PRO A 5 1.19 13.32 20.82
C PRO A 5 1.71 12.26 19.86
N VAL A 6 0.92 11.95 18.83
CA VAL A 6 1.31 11.05 17.74
C VAL A 6 2.52 11.68 17.06
N ASN A 7 3.67 11.00 17.19
CA ASN A 7 4.94 11.44 16.66
C ASN A 7 4.93 11.29 15.12
N LEU A 8 4.61 12.37 14.41
CA LEU A 8 4.61 12.48 12.95
C LEU A 8 5.98 12.16 12.29
N SER A 9 7.04 12.00 13.09
CA SER A 9 8.37 11.61 12.60
C SER A 9 8.42 10.20 12.04
N SER A 10 7.48 9.31 12.39
CA SER A 10 7.39 7.96 11.80
C SER A 10 6.89 7.96 10.36
N LEU A 11 6.18 9.01 9.93
CA LEU A 11 5.67 9.18 8.57
C LEU A 11 6.68 9.87 7.63
N ILE A 12 7.74 10.48 8.18
CA ILE A 12 8.77 11.22 7.43
C ILE A 12 10.07 10.41 7.28
N ARG A 13 10.16 9.20 7.86
CA ARG A 13 11.37 8.36 7.76
C ARG A 13 11.43 7.63 6.41
N LEU A 14 11.68 8.40 5.36
CA LEU A 14 11.98 7.95 3.99
C LEU A 14 13.50 7.98 3.72
N ALA A 15 14.31 7.52 4.69
CA ALA A 15 15.76 7.32 4.52
C ALA A 15 16.20 6.10 5.36
N PRO A 16 17.02 5.20 4.81
CA PRO A 16 17.33 3.91 5.43
C PRO A 16 18.40 4.08 6.51
N ASP A 17 18.02 4.04 7.77
CA ASP A 17 18.96 3.86 8.89
C ASP A 17 19.22 2.38 9.13
N THR A 18 19.84 1.70 8.17
CA THR A 18 20.50 0.41 8.40
C THR A 18 21.77 0.31 7.55
N LEU A 19 22.66 1.30 7.66
CA LEU A 19 24.09 1.06 7.46
C LEU A 19 24.67 0.78 8.83
N ASN A 20 24.61 -0.50 9.25
CA ASN A 20 25.51 -1.20 10.18
C ASN A 20 24.76 -2.35 10.87
N SER A 21 24.67 -3.48 10.20
CA SER A 21 24.84 -4.78 10.84
C SER A 21 25.38 -5.73 9.77
N GLU A 22 26.71 -5.87 9.75
CA GLU A 22 27.34 -7.02 9.11
C GLU A 22 26.80 -8.31 9.75
N ALA A 23 26.79 -9.37 8.94
CA ALA A 23 26.42 -10.75 9.27
C ALA A 23 24.91 -11.02 9.39
N GLU A 24 24.24 -11.01 8.24
CA GLU A 24 23.78 -12.26 7.64
C GLU A 24 23.40 -11.97 6.19
N ASN A 25 24.26 -12.39 5.26
CA ASN A 25 23.84 -12.64 3.89
C ASN A 25 22.78 -13.73 3.96
N THR A 26 21.52 -13.35 4.22
CA THR A 26 20.38 -14.13 3.79
C THR A 26 20.47 -14.09 2.28
N ILE A 27 21.16 -15.10 1.76
CA ILE A 27 21.11 -15.53 0.38
C ILE A 27 19.64 -15.42 0.00
N ILE A 28 19.30 -14.38 -0.77
CA ILE A 28 18.04 -14.31 -1.50
C ILE A 28 18.16 -15.45 -2.49
N SER A 29 17.87 -16.65 -2.01
CA SER A 29 17.77 -17.87 -2.79
C SER A 29 16.47 -17.74 -3.55
N HIS A 30 16.50 -16.93 -4.59
CA HIS A 30 15.34 -16.78 -5.43
C HIS A 30 15.78 -16.46 -6.85
N ASN A 31 15.89 -17.53 -7.65
CA ASN A 31 15.53 -17.51 -9.05
C ASN A 31 14.04 -17.14 -9.19
N GLN A 32 13.64 -15.97 -8.70
CA GLN A 32 12.35 -15.37 -9.01
C GLN A 32 12.57 -14.66 -10.33
N THR A 33 12.02 -15.21 -11.41
CA THR A 33 12.02 -14.51 -12.69
C THR A 33 11.27 -13.20 -12.50
N PHE A 34 11.66 -12.12 -13.18
CA PHE A 34 10.92 -10.84 -13.13
C PHE A 34 9.40 -11.04 -13.33
N ASN A 35 9.02 -11.98 -14.20
CA ASN A 35 7.63 -12.38 -14.42
C ASN A 35 6.95 -12.94 -13.15
N ASP A 36 7.65 -13.78 -12.38
CA ASP A 36 7.12 -14.34 -11.12
C ASP A 36 6.89 -13.24 -10.09
N LEU A 37 7.82 -12.27 -10.00
CA LEU A 37 7.70 -11.10 -9.13
C LEU A 37 6.53 -10.20 -9.54
N VAL A 38 6.37 -9.92 -10.84
CA VAL A 38 5.25 -9.13 -11.35
C VAL A 38 3.92 -9.83 -11.07
N SER A 39 3.86 -11.14 -11.33
CA SER A 39 2.67 -11.96 -11.12
C SER A 39 2.28 -12.04 -9.64
N SER A 40 3.24 -12.24 -8.73
CA SER A 40 2.99 -12.26 -7.29
C SER A 40 2.56 -10.89 -6.78
N THR A 41 3.23 -9.82 -7.22
CA THR A 41 2.88 -8.44 -6.84
C THR A 41 1.47 -8.07 -7.31
N PHE A 42 1.11 -8.45 -8.54
CA PHE A 42 -0.24 -8.22 -9.07
C PHE A 42 -1.30 -9.01 -8.31
N LYS A 43 -1.01 -10.27 -7.97
CA LYS A 43 -1.88 -11.10 -7.13
C LYS A 43 -2.12 -10.45 -5.77
N ASP A 44 -1.05 -10.07 -5.06
CA ASP A 44 -1.14 -9.41 -3.76
C ASP A 44 -1.93 -8.10 -3.84
N PHE A 45 -1.71 -7.32 -4.92
CA PHE A 45 -2.46 -6.10 -5.18
C PHE A 45 -3.97 -6.38 -5.35
N SER A 46 -4.31 -7.41 -6.13
CA SER A 46 -5.69 -7.82 -6.40
C SER A 46 -6.39 -8.28 -5.12
N GLU A 47 -5.74 -9.13 -4.33
CA GLU A 47 -6.27 -9.64 -3.06
C GLU A 47 -6.52 -8.50 -2.06
N LYS A 48 -5.57 -7.56 -1.92
CA LYS A 48 -5.77 -6.36 -1.08
C LYS A 48 -6.92 -5.49 -1.57
N ASN A 49 -7.03 -5.26 -2.88
CA ASN A 49 -8.11 -4.48 -3.48
C ASN A 49 -9.49 -5.10 -3.18
N ILE A 50 -9.61 -6.42 -3.33
CA ILE A 50 -10.84 -7.16 -2.99
C ILE A 50 -11.15 -7.04 -1.49
N HIS A 51 -10.13 -7.20 -0.64
CA HIS A 51 -10.29 -7.11 0.82
C HIS A 51 -10.80 -5.72 1.25
N TYR A 52 -10.17 -4.64 0.78
CA TYR A 52 -10.62 -3.28 1.09
C TYR A 52 -12.06 -3.03 0.66
N LYS A 53 -12.42 -3.42 -0.56
CA LYS A 53 -13.79 -3.28 -1.06
C LYS A 53 -14.80 -4.07 -0.23
N SER A 54 -14.47 -5.31 0.14
CA SER A 54 -15.33 -6.14 0.98
C SER A 54 -15.58 -5.51 2.35
N MET A 55 -14.54 -4.97 2.98
CA MET A 55 -14.66 -4.32 4.29
C MET A 55 -15.47 -3.02 4.20
N ILE A 56 -15.21 -2.20 3.18
CA ILE A 56 -15.96 -0.96 2.93
C ILE A 56 -17.44 -1.27 2.70
N ASN A 57 -17.77 -2.24 1.84
CA ASN A 57 -19.16 -2.62 1.56
C ASN A 57 -19.86 -3.16 2.81
N THR A 58 -19.19 -4.04 3.56
CA THR A 58 -19.77 -4.61 4.80
C THR A 58 -20.12 -3.53 5.82
N LEU A 59 -19.25 -2.52 5.97
CA LEU A 59 -19.45 -1.43 6.90
C LEU A 59 -20.44 -0.37 6.39
N SER A 60 -20.51 -0.14 5.07
CA SER A 60 -21.39 0.88 4.47
C SER A 60 -22.83 0.39 4.29
N GLU A 61 -23.04 -0.89 3.99
CA GLU A 61 -24.36 -1.49 3.72
C GLU A 61 -25.11 -1.87 5.00
N SER A 62 -24.46 -1.81 6.16
CA SER A 62 -25.11 -2.12 7.44
C SER A 62 -25.62 -0.83 8.12
N PRO A 63 -26.95 -0.58 8.14
CA PRO A 63 -27.53 0.63 8.72
C PRO A 63 -27.29 0.73 10.24
N GLN A 64 -27.06 -0.43 10.88
CA GLN A 64 -26.78 -0.54 12.31
C GLN A 64 -25.34 -0.11 12.64
N LEU A 65 -24.41 -0.24 11.67
CA LEU A 65 -23.01 0.17 11.82
C LEU A 65 -22.83 1.65 11.46
N THR A 66 -23.52 2.14 10.44
CA THR A 66 -23.44 3.56 10.04
C THR A 66 -24.10 4.51 11.04
N GLY A 67 -25.04 4.01 11.86
CA GLY A 67 -25.63 4.76 12.97
C GLY A 67 -24.73 4.91 14.20
N ASN A 68 -23.60 4.18 14.26
CA ASN A 68 -22.65 4.26 15.37
C ASN A 68 -21.36 5.00 14.93
N PRO A 69 -20.99 6.11 15.61
CA PRO A 69 -19.87 6.95 15.20
C PRO A 69 -18.52 6.23 15.20
N GLU A 70 -18.33 5.19 16.01
CA GLU A 70 -17.09 4.43 16.04
C GLU A 70 -16.89 3.62 14.76
N TYR A 71 -17.95 2.96 14.28
CA TYR A 71 -17.91 2.20 13.04
C TYR A 71 -17.83 3.11 11.82
N LEU A 72 -18.44 4.30 11.89
CA LEU A 72 -18.29 5.33 10.85
C LEU A 72 -16.84 5.83 10.75
N ALA A 73 -16.16 6.06 11.88
CA ALA A 73 -14.74 6.43 11.89
C ALA A 73 -13.86 5.33 11.29
N ARG A 74 -14.15 4.05 11.59
CA ARG A 74 -13.46 2.91 10.96
C ARG A 74 -13.70 2.85 9.46
N LEU A 75 -14.94 3.03 9.01
CA LEU A 75 -15.28 3.09 7.59
C LEU A 75 -14.52 4.22 6.88
N GLN A 76 -14.47 5.42 7.47
CA GLN A 76 -13.71 6.55 6.93
C GLN A 76 -12.22 6.22 6.81
N ASN A 77 -11.64 5.55 7.81
CA ASN A 77 -10.26 5.10 7.77
C ASN A 77 -10.04 4.11 6.61
N TYR A 78 -10.88 3.06 6.51
CA TYR A 78 -10.78 2.09 5.40
C TYR A 78 -10.89 2.73 4.02
N VAL A 79 -11.81 3.69 3.84
CA VAL A 79 -11.96 4.43 2.58
C VAL A 79 -10.73 5.29 2.29
N GLY A 80 -10.19 5.96 3.31
CA GLY A 80 -8.97 6.78 3.18
C GLY A 80 -7.75 5.96 2.80
N GLU A 81 -7.50 4.86 3.51
CA GLU A 81 -6.39 3.95 3.24
C GLU A 81 -6.50 3.32 1.84
N TYR A 82 -7.70 2.86 1.46
CA TYR A 82 -7.93 2.33 0.12
C TYR A 82 -7.68 3.37 -0.97
N THR A 83 -8.14 4.60 -0.77
CA THR A 83 -7.95 5.71 -1.73
C THR A 83 -6.48 6.05 -1.89
N ASN A 84 -5.73 6.13 -0.79
CA ASN A 84 -4.29 6.37 -0.83
C ASN A 84 -3.56 5.24 -1.57
N TYR A 85 -3.88 3.99 -1.22
CA TYR A 85 -3.27 2.80 -1.82
C TYR A 85 -3.47 2.76 -3.34
N ILE A 86 -4.72 2.87 -3.81
CA ILE A 86 -5.01 2.78 -5.25
C ILE A 86 -4.42 3.97 -6.02
N SER A 87 -4.40 5.15 -5.41
CA SER A 87 -3.82 6.36 -6.02
C SER A 87 -2.31 6.24 -6.21
N LEU A 88 -1.60 5.73 -5.21
CA LEU A 88 -0.15 5.51 -5.28
C LEU A 88 0.20 4.47 -6.35
N VAL A 89 -0.49 3.32 -6.35
CA VAL A 89 -0.25 2.26 -7.34
C VAL A 89 -0.52 2.77 -8.76
N THR A 90 -1.64 3.47 -8.97
CA THR A 90 -2.00 4.02 -10.29
C THR A 90 -1.00 5.07 -10.75
N THR A 91 -0.54 5.93 -9.84
CA THR A 91 0.44 6.97 -10.14
C THR A 91 1.79 6.37 -10.54
N LEU A 92 2.26 5.38 -9.78
CA LEU A 92 3.52 4.70 -10.07
C LEU A 92 3.45 3.95 -11.40
N ALA A 93 2.36 3.20 -11.64
CA ALA A 93 2.15 2.49 -12.90
C ALA A 93 2.15 3.45 -14.09
N ARG A 94 1.41 4.56 -14.01
CA ARG A 94 1.36 5.56 -15.08
C ARG A 94 2.73 6.18 -15.35
N LYS A 95 3.45 6.61 -14.30
CA LYS A 95 4.79 7.20 -14.44
C LYS A 95 5.80 6.19 -14.99
N GLY A 96 5.72 4.93 -14.57
CA GLY A 96 6.57 3.84 -15.08
C GLY A 96 6.36 3.61 -16.57
N ILE A 97 5.10 3.50 -17.02
CA ILE A 97 4.76 3.36 -18.44
C ILE A 97 5.27 4.56 -19.24
N SER A 98 5.01 5.79 -18.78
CA SER A 98 5.49 6.99 -19.46
C SER A 98 7.02 7.06 -19.58
N ALA A 99 7.76 6.56 -18.60
CA ALA A 99 9.22 6.47 -18.66
C ALA A 99 9.69 5.50 -19.75
N ILE A 100 9.05 4.32 -19.84
CA ILE A 100 9.33 3.32 -20.89
C ILE A 100 9.03 3.91 -22.28
N GLU A 101 7.85 4.51 -22.45
CA GLU A 101 7.45 5.15 -23.71
C GLU A 101 8.43 6.27 -24.14
N THR A 102 8.98 7.00 -23.17
CA THR A 102 9.97 8.05 -23.43
C THR A 102 11.28 7.46 -23.93
N LEU A 103 11.76 6.39 -23.31
CA LEU A 103 12.97 5.69 -23.72
C LEU A 103 12.81 5.04 -25.10
N GLU A 104 11.67 4.41 -25.36
CA GLU A 104 11.36 3.79 -26.66
C GLU A 104 11.38 4.82 -27.79
N LYS A 105 10.76 5.99 -27.60
CA LYS A 105 10.74 7.08 -28.60
C LYS A 105 12.09 7.75 -28.81
N SER A 106 13.04 7.57 -27.89
CA SER A 106 14.38 8.16 -27.97
C SER A 106 15.40 7.30 -28.72
N GLN A 107 15.04 6.06 -29.07
CA GLN A 107 15.79 5.19 -29.99
C GLN A 107 15.48 5.53 -31.45
#